data_AF-A0AAW3DCP3-F1
#
_entry.id   AF-A0AAW3DCP3-F1
#
_cell.length_a   1.000
_cell.length_b   1.000
_cell.length_c   1.000
_cell.angle_alpha   90.00
_cell.angle_beta   90.00
_cell.angle_gamma   90.00
#
_symmetry.space_group_name_H-M   'P 1'
#
loop_
_entity.id
_entity.type
_entity.pdbx_description
1 polymer ?
#
loop_
_entity_poly.entity_id
_entity_poly.type
_entity_poly.pdbx_seq_one_letter_code
_entity_poly.pdbx_strand_id
1 'polypeptide(L)'
;MIQKILDELPTIINKENAIYTIKGCISLTLALYISMSLNLDKPMWAMISALFLQTRPETGFIIEKALLLIAVSFIGVFVGFLIVTFFLPFPVLALIALCTFISISIFFSANMSHPNFIYALALANVTCIIIVFYSIANPNLTTEETIFHTGFSRVTEISIGCICSCFVNYYIFPVKIQKTLKNHSNKVLNLTTTYIQEMFSTQDFINNQKYNLKVEGILNSLVALDNDLSAAKYENLDKSNYLVFSNAVVELIEAVHSLRKSLAKTKNNPTLQNHLKTIASSLNNIDSLNDNPKIITDNQKLTKVITKLIDLVSSYKNLELVSNQNNITYSFIRYTNPIVTLIATARTVSLLLVMYYIWVSTDGNSSLLMMIILPCVLSQLFISAPNPTDAIGKNIIGMTISIPISIFITLNLLSQAVGYFELLILILLIVLLIPIVTLNIPKLQMYSLGFYLGFVSMVQPSNHMSFEITSSFTIAMSSIVGCTGLWLAFKLFPLTPYTLSRKVAIKSIIKDTQKLKKHEISKEYYQASLIKKILSVYRNRKDDQSSEKDIEFALQSLTKCY
;
A
#
# COMPACT_ATOMS: atom_id res chain seq x y z
N MET A 1 -9.84 -2.68 -23.74
CA MET A 1 -8.48 -2.72 -23.15
C MET A 1 -7.43 -2.22 -24.13
N ILE A 2 -7.41 -2.72 -25.35
CA ILE A 2 -6.50 -2.28 -26.44
C ILE A 2 -6.52 -0.75 -26.64
N GLN A 3 -7.71 -0.13 -26.76
CA GLN A 3 -7.83 1.32 -26.90
C GLN A 3 -7.24 2.11 -25.71
N LYS A 4 -7.41 1.61 -24.47
CA LYS A 4 -6.79 2.22 -23.28
C LYS A 4 -5.27 2.07 -23.24
N ILE A 5 -4.73 1.00 -23.85
CA ILE A 5 -3.28 0.82 -24.00
C ILE A 5 -2.76 1.82 -25.05
N LEU A 6 -3.49 2.00 -26.14
CA LEU A 6 -3.19 3.00 -27.17
C LEU A 6 -3.19 4.43 -26.62
N ASP A 7 -4.16 4.78 -25.79
CA ASP A 7 -4.24 6.11 -25.15
C ASP A 7 -3.06 6.38 -24.19
N GLU A 8 -2.43 5.33 -23.67
CA GLU A 8 -1.32 5.40 -22.71
C GLU A 8 0.05 5.11 -23.35
N LEU A 9 0.14 4.95 -24.68
CA LEU A 9 1.42 4.78 -25.38
C LEU A 9 2.53 5.78 -24.96
N PRO A 10 2.25 7.09 -24.79
CA PRO A 10 3.28 8.04 -24.38
C PRO A 10 3.75 7.83 -22.93
N THR A 11 2.91 7.30 -22.03
CA THR A 11 3.32 6.98 -20.65
C THR A 11 4.06 5.65 -20.59
N ILE A 12 3.72 4.72 -21.49
CA ILE A 12 4.44 3.46 -21.70
C ILE A 12 5.90 3.73 -22.10
N ILE A 13 6.13 4.62 -23.07
CA ILE A 13 7.46 4.94 -23.64
C ILE A 13 8.09 6.11 -22.87
N ASN A 14 8.07 6.07 -21.53
CA ASN A 14 8.78 7.03 -20.69
C ASN A 14 10.13 6.44 -20.21
N LYS A 15 11.17 7.27 -20.10
CA LYS A 15 12.51 6.87 -19.61
C LYS A 15 12.44 6.21 -18.24
N GLU A 16 11.66 6.77 -17.30
CA GLU A 16 11.51 6.19 -15.96
C GLU A 16 10.84 4.82 -16.02
N ASN A 17 9.80 4.67 -16.86
CA ASN A 17 9.11 3.39 -17.05
C ASN A 17 10.00 2.32 -17.70
N ALA A 18 10.83 2.72 -18.68
CA ALA A 18 11.79 1.83 -19.32
C ALA A 18 12.84 1.31 -18.33
N ILE A 19 13.38 2.19 -17.47
CA ILE A 19 14.31 1.80 -16.42
C ILE A 19 13.66 0.78 -15.47
N TYR A 20 12.44 1.05 -15.00
CA TYR A 20 11.72 0.14 -14.12
C TYR A 20 11.41 -1.20 -14.77
N THR A 21 11.05 -1.19 -16.05
CA THR A 21 10.79 -2.41 -16.83
C THR A 21 12.06 -3.26 -16.98
N ILE A 22 13.19 -2.65 -17.35
CA ILE A 22 14.46 -3.35 -17.53
C ILE A 22 14.93 -3.97 -16.22
N LYS A 23 14.92 -3.19 -15.13
CA LYS A 23 15.19 -3.72 -13.78
C LYS A 23 14.25 -4.87 -13.47
N GLY A 24 12.99 -4.72 -13.86
CA GLY A 24 11.99 -5.71 -13.57
C GLY A 24 12.26 -7.06 -14.22
N CYS A 25 12.51 -6.99 -15.53
CA CYS A 25 12.92 -8.12 -16.35
C CYS A 25 14.16 -8.82 -15.78
N ILE A 26 15.23 -8.08 -15.50
CA ILE A 26 16.49 -8.64 -14.99
C ILE A 26 16.27 -9.31 -13.63
N SER A 27 15.50 -8.69 -12.74
CA SER A 27 15.26 -9.25 -11.41
C SER A 27 14.41 -10.53 -11.46
N LEU A 28 13.41 -10.61 -12.35
CA LEU A 28 12.62 -11.83 -12.54
C LEU A 28 13.45 -12.96 -13.14
N THR A 29 14.21 -12.67 -14.20
CA THR A 29 15.04 -13.68 -14.87
C THR A 29 16.14 -14.18 -13.95
N LEU A 30 16.79 -13.30 -13.18
CA LEU A 30 17.85 -13.67 -12.25
C LEU A 30 17.30 -14.46 -11.05
N ALA A 31 16.12 -14.11 -10.53
CA ALA A 31 15.44 -14.89 -9.49
C ALA A 31 15.07 -16.31 -9.98
N LEU A 32 14.51 -16.41 -11.18
CA LEU A 32 14.18 -17.70 -11.79
C LEU A 32 15.46 -18.52 -12.07
N TYR A 33 16.49 -17.87 -12.63
CA TYR A 33 17.77 -18.50 -12.97
C TYR A 33 18.41 -19.17 -11.75
N ILE A 34 18.57 -18.40 -10.66
CA ILE A 34 19.20 -18.89 -9.43
C ILE A 34 18.33 -19.94 -8.74
N SER A 35 17.01 -19.76 -8.73
CA SER A 35 16.12 -20.72 -8.09
C SER A 35 16.10 -22.07 -8.79
N MET A 36 16.17 -22.08 -10.12
CA MET A 36 16.26 -23.32 -10.91
C MET A 36 17.64 -23.95 -10.81
N SER A 37 18.73 -23.17 -10.83
CA SER A 37 20.08 -23.72 -10.67
C SER A 37 20.34 -24.35 -9.30
N LEU A 38 19.67 -23.87 -8.25
CA LEU A 38 19.70 -24.47 -6.90
C LEU A 38 18.76 -25.67 -6.75
N ASN A 39 18.09 -26.11 -7.82
CA ASN A 39 17.13 -27.21 -7.81
C ASN A 39 16.02 -27.06 -6.76
N LEU A 40 15.49 -25.84 -6.57
CA LEU A 40 14.38 -25.61 -5.64
C LEU A 40 13.07 -26.20 -6.15
N ASP A 41 12.16 -26.53 -5.22
CA ASP A 41 10.91 -27.24 -5.52
C ASP A 41 10.00 -26.43 -6.47
N LYS A 42 9.79 -25.13 -6.18
CA LYS A 42 8.84 -24.27 -6.91
C LYS A 42 9.43 -22.89 -7.24
N PRO A 43 10.30 -22.81 -8.26
CA PRO A 43 10.92 -21.56 -8.73
C PRO A 43 9.94 -20.44 -9.09
N MET A 44 8.71 -20.78 -9.46
CA MET A 44 7.63 -19.82 -9.69
C MET A 44 7.45 -18.80 -8.55
N TRP A 45 7.69 -19.17 -7.29
CA TRP A 45 7.51 -18.27 -6.15
C TRP A 45 8.66 -17.28 -5.96
N ALA A 46 9.88 -17.64 -6.35
CA ALA A 46 10.98 -16.70 -6.44
C ALA A 46 10.65 -15.59 -7.46
N MET A 47 10.00 -15.97 -8.57
CA MET A 47 9.55 -15.03 -9.59
C MET A 47 8.41 -14.13 -9.07
N ILE A 48 7.37 -14.71 -8.43
CA ILE A 48 6.26 -13.95 -7.85
C ILE A 48 6.75 -12.95 -6.80
N SER A 49 7.63 -13.38 -5.89
CA SER A 49 8.20 -12.48 -4.88
C SER A 49 8.95 -11.33 -5.56
N ALA A 50 9.83 -11.61 -6.53
CA ALA A 50 10.56 -10.58 -7.26
C ALA A 50 9.65 -9.53 -7.92
N LEU A 51 8.56 -9.95 -8.59
CA LEU A 51 7.59 -9.03 -9.20
C LEU A 51 6.95 -8.11 -8.16
N PHE A 52 6.51 -8.66 -7.02
CA PHE A 52 5.85 -7.85 -6.01
C PHE A 52 6.77 -6.76 -5.43
N LEU A 53 8.08 -7.00 -5.36
CA LEU A 53 9.03 -5.97 -4.95
C LEU A 53 9.13 -4.85 -6.00
N GLN A 54 8.88 -5.12 -7.28
CA GLN A 54 9.00 -4.15 -8.37
C GLN A 54 7.81 -3.21 -8.55
N THR A 55 6.68 -3.47 -7.89
CA THR A 55 5.51 -2.57 -7.92
C THR A 55 5.84 -1.12 -7.49
N ARG A 56 6.91 -0.93 -6.71
CA ARG A 56 7.50 0.36 -6.36
C ARG A 56 9.04 0.23 -6.34
N PRO A 57 9.72 0.53 -7.46
CA PRO A 57 11.14 0.21 -7.67
C PRO A 57 12.12 1.22 -7.04
N GLU A 58 11.79 1.78 -5.88
CA GLU A 58 12.64 2.68 -5.12
C GLU A 58 13.53 1.89 -4.14
N THR A 59 14.81 2.24 -4.08
CA THR A 59 15.84 1.43 -3.41
C THR A 59 15.56 1.17 -1.93
N GLY A 60 15.31 2.23 -1.14
CA GLY A 60 15.02 2.07 0.29
C GLY A 60 13.75 1.25 0.58
N PHE A 61 12.72 1.39 -0.27
CA PHE A 61 11.47 0.65 -0.11
C PHE A 61 11.61 -0.83 -0.39
N ILE A 62 12.37 -1.18 -1.43
CA ILE A 62 12.60 -2.57 -1.81
C ILE A 62 13.37 -3.29 -0.70
N ILE A 63 14.38 -2.64 -0.12
CA ILE A 63 15.17 -3.23 0.97
C ILE A 63 14.30 -3.47 2.21
N GLU A 64 13.53 -2.48 2.64
CA GLU A 64 12.60 -2.65 3.76
C GLU A 64 11.63 -3.81 3.52
N LYS A 65 11.04 -3.83 2.33
CA LYS A 65 10.06 -4.85 1.93
C LYS A 65 10.69 -6.24 1.87
N ALA A 66 11.89 -6.37 1.30
CA ALA A 66 12.64 -7.62 1.21
C ALA A 66 12.95 -8.20 2.60
N LEU A 67 13.48 -7.38 3.52
CA LEU A 67 13.80 -7.82 4.88
C LEU A 67 12.55 -8.29 5.63
N LEU A 68 11.45 -7.56 5.51
CA LEU A 68 10.17 -7.95 6.10
C LEU A 68 9.65 -9.26 5.51
N LEU A 69 9.79 -9.48 4.20
CA LEU A 69 9.32 -10.70 3.54
C LEU A 69 10.08 -11.93 4.00
N ILE A 70 11.40 -11.82 4.11
CA ILE A 70 12.24 -12.92 4.61
C ILE A 70 11.83 -13.24 6.06
N ALA A 71 11.80 -12.24 6.94
CA ALA A 71 11.43 -12.45 8.35
C ALA A 71 10.03 -13.07 8.52
N VAL A 72 9.05 -12.61 7.75
CA VAL A 72 7.67 -13.08 7.86
C VAL A 72 7.47 -14.46 7.23
N SER A 73 8.27 -14.84 6.23
CA SER A 73 8.25 -16.20 5.69
C SER A 73 8.60 -17.24 6.75
N PHE A 74 9.60 -16.97 7.61
CA PHE A 74 9.93 -17.83 8.75
C PHE A 74 8.75 -17.98 9.72
N ILE A 75 8.05 -16.88 10.02
CA ILE A 75 6.87 -16.91 10.90
C ILE A 75 5.77 -17.77 10.29
N GLY A 76 5.50 -17.62 8.99
CA GLY A 76 4.49 -18.40 8.28
C GLY A 76 4.83 -19.89 8.21
N VAL A 77 6.10 -20.24 8.00
CA VAL A 77 6.58 -21.64 8.06
C VAL A 77 6.45 -22.21 9.46
N PHE A 78 6.89 -21.48 10.47
CA PHE A 78 6.82 -21.92 11.87
C PHE A 78 5.38 -22.20 12.30
N VAL A 79 4.45 -21.29 12.02
CA VAL A 79 3.03 -21.49 12.35
C VAL A 79 2.42 -22.61 11.50
N GLY A 80 2.74 -22.69 10.21
CA GLY A 80 2.29 -23.78 9.34
C GLY A 80 2.74 -25.16 9.85
N PHE A 81 4.00 -25.28 10.24
CA PHE A 81 4.57 -26.48 10.84
C PHE A 81 3.82 -26.86 12.12
N LEU A 82 3.64 -25.91 13.07
CA LEU A 82 2.87 -26.17 14.29
C LEU A 82 1.45 -26.69 14.00
N ILE A 83 0.74 -26.07 13.05
CA ILE A 83 -0.62 -26.49 12.70
C ILE A 83 -0.62 -27.93 12.16
N VAL A 84 0.30 -28.23 11.25
CA VAL A 84 0.37 -29.57 10.64
C VAL A 84 0.79 -30.61 11.68
N THR A 85 1.84 -30.38 12.47
CA THR A 85 2.32 -31.34 13.46
C THR A 85 1.25 -31.70 14.51
N PHE A 86 0.49 -30.71 15.00
CA PHE A 86 -0.52 -30.98 16.04
C PHE A 86 -1.89 -31.41 15.48
N PHE A 87 -2.26 -30.96 14.27
CA PHE A 87 -3.63 -31.09 13.78
C PHE A 87 -3.77 -31.79 12.41
N LEU A 88 -2.70 -32.35 11.81
CA LEU A 88 -2.81 -33.14 10.57
C LEU A 88 -3.85 -34.27 10.66
N PRO A 89 -3.96 -35.05 11.77
CA PRO A 89 -4.99 -36.08 11.89
C PRO A 89 -6.43 -35.52 11.96
N PHE A 90 -6.58 -34.24 12.29
CA PHE A 90 -7.86 -33.57 12.51
C PHE A 90 -7.99 -32.34 11.58
N PRO A 91 -8.33 -32.52 10.29
CA PRO A 91 -8.29 -31.45 9.28
C PRO A 91 -9.19 -30.26 9.62
N VAL A 92 -10.32 -30.49 10.31
CA VAL A 92 -11.21 -29.43 10.77
C VAL A 92 -10.54 -28.55 11.84
N LEU A 93 -9.80 -29.15 12.78
CA LEU A 93 -9.05 -28.39 13.79
C LEU A 93 -7.89 -27.62 13.15
N ALA A 94 -7.20 -28.22 12.17
CA ALA A 94 -6.16 -27.53 11.40
C ALA A 94 -6.71 -26.30 10.67
N LEU A 95 -7.91 -26.42 10.07
CA LEU A 95 -8.61 -25.32 9.42
C LEU A 95 -8.99 -24.20 10.41
N ILE A 96 -9.48 -24.54 11.60
CA ILE A 96 -9.80 -23.56 12.65
C ILE A 96 -8.52 -22.83 13.09
N ALA A 97 -7.43 -23.56 13.35
CA ALA A 97 -6.15 -22.97 13.72
C ALA A 97 -5.64 -22.01 12.63
N LEU A 98 -5.74 -22.41 11.35
CA LEU A 98 -5.38 -21.55 10.21
C LEU A 98 -6.26 -20.28 10.15
N CYS A 99 -7.58 -20.41 10.33
CA CYS A 99 -8.50 -19.27 10.40
C CYS A 99 -8.16 -18.31 11.54
N THR A 100 -7.75 -18.82 12.71
CA THR A 100 -7.34 -17.96 13.84
C THR A 100 -6.06 -17.20 13.51
N PHE A 101 -5.06 -17.84 12.92
CA PHE A 101 -3.83 -17.18 12.49
C PHE A 101 -4.10 -16.08 11.45
N ILE A 102 -4.92 -16.37 10.43
CA ILE A 102 -5.34 -15.40 9.42
C ILE A 102 -6.10 -14.23 10.07
N SER A 103 -6.95 -14.49 11.07
CA SER A 103 -7.71 -13.44 11.76
C SER A 103 -6.80 -12.51 12.57
N ILE A 104 -5.83 -13.07 13.30
CA ILE A 104 -4.83 -12.30 14.07
C ILE A 104 -3.99 -11.45 13.14
N SER A 105 -3.53 -12.01 12.02
CA SER A 105 -2.69 -11.31 11.06
C SER A 105 -3.49 -10.21 10.33
N ILE A 106 -4.76 -10.40 10.01
CA ILE A 106 -5.60 -9.33 9.45
C ILE A 106 -5.86 -8.22 10.47
N PHE A 107 -6.07 -8.57 11.75
CA PHE A 107 -6.21 -7.58 12.81
C PHE A 107 -4.99 -6.66 12.88
N PHE A 108 -3.78 -7.22 12.90
CA PHE A 108 -2.56 -6.42 12.84
C PHE A 108 -2.43 -5.65 11.52
N SER A 109 -2.71 -6.29 10.39
CA SER A 109 -2.62 -5.69 9.05
C SER A 109 -3.50 -4.45 8.92
N ALA A 110 -4.76 -4.53 9.35
CA ALA A 110 -5.70 -3.42 9.31
C ALA A 110 -5.36 -2.31 10.33
N ASN A 111 -4.54 -2.62 11.34
CA ASN A 111 -4.01 -1.64 12.29
C ASN A 111 -2.69 -1.00 11.82
N MET A 112 -2.09 -1.50 10.74
CA MET A 112 -0.88 -0.94 10.16
C MET A 112 -1.21 0.05 9.05
N SER A 113 -0.63 1.25 9.08
CA SER A 113 -0.76 2.21 7.95
C SER A 113 0.29 1.98 6.87
N HIS A 114 1.36 1.27 7.19
CA HIS A 114 2.51 1.13 6.32
C HIS A 114 2.28 -0.01 5.30
N PRO A 115 2.32 0.28 3.99
CA PRO A 115 1.95 -0.69 2.96
C PRO A 115 2.85 -1.92 2.96
N ASN A 116 4.15 -1.79 3.26
CA ASN A 116 5.08 -2.94 3.28
C ASN A 116 4.73 -3.94 4.39
N PHE A 117 4.25 -3.47 5.54
CA PHE A 117 3.87 -4.37 6.63
C PHE A 117 2.54 -5.07 6.38
N ILE A 118 1.56 -4.35 5.80
CA ILE A 118 0.29 -4.95 5.35
C ILE A 118 0.59 -6.10 4.39
N TYR A 119 1.49 -5.85 3.43
CA TYR A 119 1.95 -6.82 2.44
C TYR A 119 2.69 -8.00 3.08
N ALA A 120 3.66 -7.74 3.97
CA ALA A 120 4.43 -8.80 4.61
C ALA A 120 3.52 -9.77 5.38
N LEU A 121 2.57 -9.21 6.14
CA LEU A 121 1.63 -9.99 6.93
C LEU A 121 0.62 -10.78 6.08
N ALA A 122 0.30 -10.27 4.87
CA ALA A 122 -0.42 -11.05 3.88
C ALA A 122 0.42 -12.23 3.40
N LEU A 123 1.71 -12.03 3.12
CA LEU A 123 2.59 -13.11 2.68
C LEU A 123 2.77 -14.20 3.75
N ALA A 124 2.81 -13.84 5.04
CA ALA A 124 2.83 -14.81 6.16
C ALA A 124 1.69 -15.84 6.03
N ASN A 125 0.48 -15.33 5.78
CA ASN A 125 -0.70 -16.16 5.60
C ASN A 125 -0.56 -17.04 4.38
N VAL A 126 -0.05 -16.52 3.25
CA VAL A 126 0.17 -17.32 2.03
C VAL A 126 1.09 -18.50 2.31
N THR A 127 2.24 -18.26 2.96
CA THR A 127 3.18 -19.33 3.29
C THR A 127 2.57 -20.37 4.21
N CYS A 128 1.80 -19.94 5.22
CA CYS A 128 1.12 -20.85 6.15
C CYS A 128 0.02 -21.67 5.45
N ILE A 129 -0.85 -21.01 4.68
CA ILE A 129 -1.90 -21.64 3.86
C ILE A 129 -1.29 -22.70 2.93
N ILE A 130 -0.23 -22.35 2.22
CA ILE A 130 0.47 -23.25 1.29
C ILE A 130 0.91 -24.54 2.01
N ILE A 131 1.57 -24.42 3.15
CA ILE A 131 2.10 -25.59 3.89
C ILE A 131 0.95 -26.46 4.41
N VAL A 132 -0.06 -25.84 5.03
CA VAL A 132 -1.20 -26.56 5.60
C VAL A 132 -2.00 -27.27 4.51
N PHE A 133 -2.35 -26.58 3.41
CA PHE A 133 -3.17 -27.17 2.36
C PHE A 133 -2.44 -28.19 1.50
N TYR A 134 -1.15 -28.00 1.19
CA TYR A 134 -0.39 -29.06 0.52
C TYR A 134 -0.29 -30.31 1.38
N SER A 135 -0.20 -30.15 2.70
CA SER A 135 -0.17 -31.28 3.62
C SER A 135 -1.51 -32.01 3.68
N ILE A 136 -2.63 -31.27 3.71
CA ILE A 136 -3.97 -31.86 3.72
C ILE A 136 -4.30 -32.52 2.38
N ALA A 137 -3.81 -31.99 1.25
CA ALA A 137 -4.11 -32.52 -0.08
C ALA A 137 -3.54 -33.91 -0.33
N ASN A 138 -2.37 -34.22 0.25
CA ASN A 138 -1.66 -35.48 0.00
C ASN A 138 -1.22 -36.14 1.32
N PRO A 139 -2.15 -36.61 2.18
CA PRO A 139 -1.83 -37.08 3.53
C PRO A 139 -0.91 -38.31 3.55
N ASN A 140 -0.91 -39.11 2.49
CA ASN A 140 -0.07 -40.30 2.39
C ASN A 140 1.41 -39.97 2.12
N LEU A 141 1.69 -38.78 1.57
CA LEU A 141 3.04 -38.32 1.26
C LEU A 141 3.59 -37.39 2.36
N THR A 142 2.75 -36.95 3.30
CA THR A 142 3.18 -36.04 4.35
C THR A 142 3.91 -36.76 5.46
N THR A 143 5.23 -36.65 5.45
CA THR A 143 6.12 -36.95 6.57
C THR A 143 6.70 -35.68 7.17
N GLU A 144 7.24 -35.74 8.39
CA GLU A 144 7.93 -34.61 9.03
C GLU A 144 9.02 -34.02 8.13
N GLU A 145 9.75 -34.89 7.41
CA GLU A 145 10.77 -34.51 6.44
C GLU A 145 10.19 -33.71 5.28
N THR A 146 9.10 -34.18 4.65
CA THR A 146 8.47 -33.45 3.52
C THR A 146 7.92 -32.08 3.93
N ILE A 147 7.41 -31.94 5.16
CA ILE A 147 6.91 -30.67 5.68
C ILE A 147 8.07 -29.71 5.91
N PHE A 148 9.18 -30.20 6.48
CA PHE A 148 10.38 -29.39 6.67
C PHE A 148 10.98 -28.94 5.32
N HIS A 149 11.12 -29.86 4.36
CA HIS A 149 11.61 -29.56 3.01
C HIS A 149 10.72 -28.53 2.31
N THR A 150 9.39 -28.69 2.38
CA THR A 150 8.45 -27.73 1.82
C THR A 150 8.65 -26.36 2.45
N GLY A 151 8.69 -26.28 3.78
CA GLY A 151 8.89 -25.02 4.51
C GLY A 151 10.22 -24.34 4.18
N PHE A 152 11.30 -25.12 4.14
CA PHE A 152 12.63 -24.64 3.77
C PHE A 152 12.64 -24.10 2.33
N SER A 153 12.06 -24.83 1.36
CA SER A 153 11.98 -24.38 -0.03
C SER A 153 11.22 -23.06 -0.14
N ARG A 154 10.14 -22.85 0.64
CA ARG A 154 9.42 -21.56 0.63
C ARG A 154 10.30 -20.40 1.08
N VAL A 155 11.07 -20.59 2.15
CA VAL A 155 11.95 -19.54 2.68
C VAL A 155 13.06 -19.23 1.69
N THR A 156 13.70 -20.25 1.10
CA THR A 156 14.78 -20.05 0.13
C THR A 156 14.28 -19.42 -1.17
N GLU A 157 13.15 -19.87 -1.72
CA GLU A 157 12.50 -19.29 -2.91
C GLU A 157 12.20 -17.81 -2.72
N ILE A 158 11.56 -17.45 -1.60
CA ILE A 158 11.22 -16.04 -1.28
C ILE A 158 12.50 -15.23 -1.06
N SER A 159 13.49 -15.79 -0.36
CA SER A 159 14.75 -15.12 -0.08
C SER A 159 15.53 -14.82 -1.36
N ILE A 160 15.62 -15.77 -2.29
CA ILE A 160 16.27 -15.58 -3.59
C ILE A 160 15.57 -14.47 -4.37
N GLY A 161 14.24 -14.53 -4.50
CA GLY A 161 13.49 -13.46 -5.17
C GLY A 161 13.72 -12.08 -4.57
N CYS A 162 13.76 -11.99 -3.23
CA CYS A 162 14.08 -10.76 -2.51
C CYS A 162 15.52 -10.26 -2.76
N ILE A 163 16.52 -11.14 -2.62
CA ILE A 163 17.94 -10.81 -2.80
C ILE A 163 18.21 -10.35 -4.23
N CYS A 164 17.69 -11.06 -5.24
CA CYS A 164 17.83 -10.69 -6.65
C CYS A 164 17.20 -9.32 -6.95
N SER A 165 16.03 -9.05 -6.37
CA SER A 165 15.36 -7.75 -6.53
C SER A 165 16.12 -6.62 -5.87
N CYS A 166 16.65 -6.83 -4.66
CA CYS A 166 17.52 -5.86 -3.98
C CYS A 166 18.79 -5.60 -4.78
N PHE A 167 19.46 -6.66 -5.24
CA PHE A 167 20.69 -6.57 -6.03
C PHE A 167 20.48 -5.72 -7.29
N VAL A 168 19.47 -6.06 -8.09
CA VAL A 168 19.17 -5.32 -9.33
C VAL A 168 18.83 -3.87 -9.04
N ASN A 169 18.01 -3.58 -8.03
CA ASN A 169 17.61 -2.20 -7.76
C ASN A 169 18.74 -1.34 -7.16
N TYR A 170 19.68 -1.95 -6.44
CA TYR A 170 20.83 -1.28 -5.87
C TYR A 170 21.92 -1.00 -6.92
N TYR A 171 22.23 -1.98 -7.78
CA TYR A 171 23.33 -1.88 -8.75
C TYR A 171 22.91 -1.34 -10.13
N ILE A 172 21.71 -1.66 -10.61
CA ILE A 172 21.25 -1.24 -11.94
C ILE A 172 20.44 0.05 -11.78
N PHE A 173 21.03 1.18 -12.14
CA PHE A 173 20.43 2.53 -12.14
C PHE A 173 19.63 2.89 -10.86
N PRO A 174 20.27 2.99 -9.68
CA PRO A 174 19.57 3.16 -8.40
C PRO A 174 18.66 4.41 -8.41
N VAL A 175 17.38 4.20 -8.12
CA VAL A 175 16.40 5.29 -7.97
C VAL A 175 16.18 5.51 -6.48
N LYS A 176 16.78 6.59 -5.97
CA LYS A 176 16.77 6.96 -4.56
C LYS A 176 15.43 7.50 -4.11
N ILE A 177 15.01 7.14 -2.90
CA ILE A 177 13.78 7.66 -2.29
C ILE A 177 13.85 9.16 -2.02
N GLN A 178 15.06 9.73 -1.88
CA GLN A 178 15.27 11.16 -1.71
C GLN A 178 14.56 12.00 -2.78
N LYS A 179 14.58 11.56 -4.05
CA LYS A 179 13.89 12.25 -5.15
C LYS A 179 12.38 12.26 -4.92
N THR A 180 11.83 11.13 -4.49
CA THR A 180 10.39 10.96 -4.20
C THR A 180 9.97 11.79 -2.99
N LEU A 181 10.74 11.78 -1.91
CA LEU A 181 10.49 12.63 -0.73
C LEU A 181 10.54 14.12 -1.07
N LYS A 182 11.50 14.55 -1.91
CA LYS A 182 11.56 15.93 -2.40
C LYS A 182 10.33 16.30 -3.23
N ASN A 183 9.91 15.43 -4.14
CA ASN A 183 8.70 15.63 -4.93
C ASN A 183 7.44 15.74 -4.06
N HIS A 184 7.31 14.88 -3.04
CA HIS A 184 6.22 14.96 -2.07
C HIS A 184 6.27 16.28 -1.28
N SER A 185 7.45 16.69 -0.82
CA SER A 185 7.65 17.94 -0.08
C SER A 185 7.28 19.16 -0.92
N ASN A 186 7.71 19.20 -2.18
CA ASN A 186 7.36 20.24 -3.16
C ASN A 186 5.85 20.30 -3.39
N LYS A 187 5.21 19.13 -3.54
CA LYS A 187 3.76 19.04 -3.74
C LYS A 187 3.01 19.55 -2.52
N VAL A 188 3.43 19.18 -1.31
CA VAL A 188 2.84 19.68 -0.05
C VAL A 188 3.00 21.19 0.04
N LEU A 189 4.20 21.72 -0.20
CA LEU A 189 4.47 23.15 -0.23
C LEU A 189 3.54 23.87 -1.22
N ASN A 190 3.50 23.44 -2.47
CA ASN A 190 2.66 24.05 -3.50
C ASN A 190 1.16 23.99 -3.17
N LEU A 191 0.68 22.88 -2.62
CA LEU A 191 -0.73 22.77 -2.19
C LEU A 191 -1.03 23.72 -1.02
N THR A 192 -0.11 23.85 -0.07
CA THR A 192 -0.27 24.76 1.08
C THR A 192 -0.24 26.23 0.66
N THR A 193 0.69 26.64 -0.22
CA THR A 193 0.76 28.01 -0.71
C THR A 193 -0.46 28.36 -1.56
N THR A 194 -0.88 27.48 -2.47
CA THR A 194 -2.11 27.66 -3.28
C THR A 194 -3.37 27.75 -2.40
N TYR A 195 -3.42 26.97 -1.32
CA TYR A 195 -4.51 27.06 -0.34
C TYR A 195 -4.58 28.44 0.33
N ILE A 196 -3.43 28.96 0.77
CA ILE A 196 -3.33 30.26 1.45
C ILE A 196 -3.62 31.41 0.48
N GLN A 197 -3.04 31.38 -0.72
CA GLN A 197 -3.26 32.39 -1.75
C GLN A 197 -4.74 32.53 -2.11
N GLU A 198 -5.44 31.42 -2.34
CA GLU A 198 -6.88 31.48 -2.63
C GLU A 198 -7.71 31.95 -1.43
N MET A 199 -7.35 31.52 -0.22
CA MET A 199 -8.03 31.94 1.00
C MET A 199 -7.90 33.46 1.22
N PHE A 200 -6.76 34.04 0.89
CA PHE A 200 -6.51 35.47 1.00
C PHE A 200 -7.07 36.30 -0.17
N SER A 201 -7.14 35.76 -1.38
CA SER A 201 -7.56 36.48 -2.59
C SER A 201 -9.08 36.50 -2.81
N THR A 202 -9.75 35.35 -2.67
CA THR A 202 -11.17 35.22 -3.03
C THR A 202 -12.12 35.79 -1.97
N GLN A 203 -11.65 35.95 -0.73
CA GLN A 203 -12.38 36.53 0.42
C GLN A 203 -13.74 35.86 0.73
N ASP A 204 -14.04 34.72 0.11
CA ASP A 204 -15.21 33.89 0.38
C ASP A 204 -14.93 33.00 1.60
N PHE A 205 -15.00 33.59 2.80
CA PHE A 205 -14.66 32.88 4.04
C PHE A 205 -15.74 31.89 4.51
N ILE A 206 -16.92 31.92 3.89
CA ILE A 206 -18.11 31.16 4.31
C ILE A 206 -18.12 29.75 3.70
N ASN A 207 -17.54 29.58 2.50
CA ASN A 207 -17.55 28.32 1.76
C ASN A 207 -16.69 27.22 2.42
N ASN A 208 -17.23 26.53 3.41
CA ASN A 208 -16.52 25.50 4.16
C ASN A 208 -16.05 24.34 3.28
N GLN A 209 -16.91 23.86 2.36
CA GLN A 209 -16.65 22.70 1.52
C GLN A 209 -15.41 22.88 0.64
N LYS A 210 -15.28 24.02 -0.04
CA LYS A 210 -14.15 24.35 -0.93
C LYS A 210 -12.80 24.24 -0.22
N TYR A 211 -12.66 24.85 0.96
CA TYR A 211 -11.40 24.85 1.69
C TYR A 211 -11.13 23.53 2.41
N ASN A 212 -12.18 22.84 2.88
CA ASN A 212 -12.04 21.53 3.52
C ASN A 212 -11.46 20.51 2.52
N LEU A 213 -11.88 20.55 1.25
CA LEU A 213 -11.31 19.75 0.15
C LEU A 213 -9.81 20.00 -0.07
N LYS A 214 -9.37 21.25 0.02
CA LYS A 214 -7.95 21.59 -0.12
C LYS A 214 -7.10 21.08 1.03
N VAL A 215 -7.60 21.25 2.26
CA VAL A 215 -6.96 20.71 3.46
C VAL A 215 -6.83 19.18 3.36
N GLU A 216 -7.86 18.49 2.89
CA GLU A 216 -7.81 17.05 2.60
C GLU A 216 -6.67 16.69 1.63
N GLY A 217 -6.53 17.43 0.52
CA GLY A 217 -5.45 17.22 -0.44
C GLY A 217 -4.04 17.40 0.16
N ILE A 218 -3.87 18.39 1.05
CA ILE A 218 -2.61 18.61 1.77
C ILE A 218 -2.34 17.46 2.74
N LEU A 219 -3.31 17.09 3.57
CA LEU A 219 -3.17 16.00 4.55
C LEU A 219 -2.91 14.64 3.88
N ASN A 220 -3.55 14.35 2.75
CA ASN A 220 -3.29 13.15 1.96
C ASN A 220 -1.83 13.10 1.47
N SER A 221 -1.30 14.23 1.00
CA SER A 221 0.09 14.32 0.52
C SER A 221 1.10 14.23 1.67
N LEU A 222 0.75 14.77 2.83
CA LEU A 222 1.54 14.72 4.07
C LEU A 222 1.61 13.29 4.64
N VAL A 223 0.49 12.57 4.65
CA VAL A 223 0.45 11.16 5.10
C VAL A 223 1.19 10.25 4.11
N ALA A 224 1.14 10.54 2.81
CA ALA A 224 1.98 9.84 1.83
C ALA A 224 3.47 10.04 2.14
N LEU A 225 3.90 11.28 2.40
CA LEU A 225 5.26 11.59 2.81
C LEU A 225 5.67 10.84 4.09
N ASP A 226 4.85 10.86 5.15
CA ASP A 226 5.12 10.12 6.41
C ASP A 226 5.26 8.61 6.20
N ASN A 227 4.39 8.01 5.38
CA ASN A 227 4.48 6.59 5.08
C ASN A 227 5.77 6.25 4.31
N ASP A 228 6.27 7.17 3.49
CA ASP A 228 7.48 6.96 2.68
C ASP A 228 8.78 7.27 3.45
N LEU A 229 8.72 7.94 4.60
CA LEU A 229 9.86 8.19 5.48
C LEU A 229 10.40 6.94 6.19
N SER A 230 9.64 5.84 6.26
CA SER A 230 10.11 4.56 6.81
C SER A 230 11.39 4.08 6.10
N ALA A 231 11.35 4.11 4.78
CA ALA A 231 12.38 3.64 3.87
C ALA A 231 13.62 4.55 3.83
N ALA A 232 13.50 5.80 4.28
CA ALA A 232 14.62 6.76 4.39
C ALA A 232 15.79 6.22 5.26
N LYS A 233 15.51 5.34 6.24
CA LYS A 233 16.53 4.70 7.09
C LYS A 233 17.55 3.89 6.27
N TYR A 234 17.11 3.28 5.16
CA TYR A 234 17.96 2.41 4.35
C TYR A 234 18.83 3.19 3.35
N GLU A 235 18.65 4.52 3.26
CA GLU A 235 19.45 5.42 2.41
C GLU A 235 20.25 6.45 3.23
N ASN A 236 20.37 6.26 4.55
CA ASN A 236 21.04 7.18 5.48
C ASN A 236 20.50 8.62 5.43
N LEU A 237 19.18 8.77 5.23
CA LEU A 237 18.52 10.08 5.25
C LEU A 237 17.96 10.40 6.64
N ASP A 238 18.17 11.63 7.09
CA ASP A 238 17.63 12.15 8.34
C ASP A 238 16.11 12.34 8.25
N LYS A 239 15.37 11.55 9.05
CA LYS A 239 13.90 11.65 9.11
C LYS A 239 13.42 12.90 9.85
N SER A 240 14.23 13.41 10.78
CA SER A 240 13.95 14.56 11.64
C SER A 240 13.49 15.77 10.84
N ASN A 241 14.23 16.17 9.81
CA ASN A 241 13.92 17.37 9.00
C ASN A 241 12.55 17.28 8.31
N TYR A 242 12.22 16.11 7.77
CA TYR A 242 10.93 15.89 7.12
C TYR A 242 9.77 15.86 8.13
N LEU A 243 10.00 15.39 9.36
CA LEU A 243 9.00 15.47 10.44
C LEU A 243 8.80 16.91 10.93
N VAL A 244 9.87 17.71 11.04
CA VAL A 244 9.77 19.15 11.34
C VAL A 244 8.96 19.86 10.27
N PHE A 245 9.26 19.62 8.99
CA PHE A 245 8.48 20.16 7.86
C PHE A 245 7.01 19.74 7.95
N SER A 246 6.73 18.47 8.24
CA SER A 246 5.36 17.97 8.36
C SER A 246 4.59 18.65 9.49
N ASN A 247 5.25 18.87 10.63
CA ASN A 247 4.65 19.59 11.75
C ASN A 247 4.38 21.06 11.42
N ALA A 248 5.33 21.75 10.77
CA ALA A 248 5.15 23.14 10.34
C ALA A 248 3.94 23.31 9.40
N VAL A 249 3.71 22.35 8.50
CA VAL A 249 2.53 22.31 7.63
C VAL A 249 1.24 22.19 8.44
N VAL A 250 1.19 21.28 9.42
CA VAL A 250 0.00 21.05 10.26
C VAL A 250 -0.33 22.28 11.10
N GLU A 251 0.67 22.89 11.72
CA GLU A 251 0.49 24.11 12.53
C GLU A 251 0.03 25.30 11.67
N LEU A 252 0.52 25.40 10.43
CA LEU A 252 0.08 26.43 9.49
C LEU A 252 -1.39 26.23 9.08
N ILE A 253 -1.81 24.99 8.78
CA ILE A 253 -3.23 24.68 8.48
C ILE A 253 -4.12 25.09 9.67
N GLU A 254 -3.70 24.79 10.89
CA GLU A 254 -4.41 25.17 12.11
C GLU A 254 -4.55 26.70 12.23
N ALA A 255 -3.45 27.44 12.05
CA ALA A 255 -3.43 28.89 12.13
C ALA A 255 -4.34 29.54 11.06
N VAL A 256 -4.26 29.06 9.81
CA VAL A 256 -5.07 29.56 8.70
C VAL A 256 -6.55 29.25 8.90
N HIS A 257 -6.89 28.05 9.41
CA HIS A 257 -8.27 27.68 9.71
C HIS A 257 -8.87 28.59 10.80
N SER A 258 -8.12 28.86 11.88
CA SER A 258 -8.53 29.75 12.97
C SER A 258 -8.74 31.19 12.47
N LEU A 259 -7.82 31.69 11.64
CA LEU A 259 -7.94 33.01 11.00
C LEU A 259 -9.21 33.10 10.14
N ARG A 260 -9.43 32.12 9.26
CA ARG A 260 -10.60 32.07 8.38
C ARG A 260 -11.91 32.12 9.15
N LYS A 261 -12.04 31.33 10.22
CA LYS A 261 -13.25 31.32 11.06
C LYS A 261 -13.45 32.62 11.83
N SER A 262 -12.36 33.30 12.19
CA SER A 262 -12.43 34.65 12.76
C SER A 262 -12.95 35.66 11.75
N LEU A 263 -12.41 35.62 10.52
CA LEU A 263 -12.77 36.53 9.43
C LEU A 263 -14.21 36.32 8.95
N ALA A 264 -14.72 35.08 8.95
CA ALA A 264 -16.12 34.79 8.63
C ALA A 264 -17.12 35.39 9.64
N LYS A 265 -16.68 35.66 10.89
CA LYS A 265 -17.54 36.25 11.94
C LYS A 265 -17.46 37.79 11.99
N THR A 266 -16.33 38.37 11.60
CA THR A 266 -16.13 39.82 11.59
C THR A 266 -16.58 40.43 10.27
N LYS A 267 -17.50 41.41 10.29
CA LYS A 267 -17.89 42.18 9.09
C LYS A 267 -16.69 42.95 8.52
N ASN A 268 -16.62 43.01 7.19
CA ASN A 268 -15.59 43.57 6.32
C ASN A 268 -14.72 44.71 6.91
N ASN A 269 -13.49 44.38 7.33
CA ASN A 269 -12.43 45.36 7.56
C ASN A 269 -11.57 45.51 6.28
N PRO A 270 -11.65 46.64 5.56
CA PRO A 270 -10.96 46.84 4.27
C PRO A 270 -9.42 46.86 4.41
N THR A 271 -8.88 47.32 5.54
CA THR A 271 -7.44 47.32 5.82
C THR A 271 -6.87 45.90 5.90
N LEU A 272 -7.55 45.01 6.63
CA LEU A 272 -7.21 43.59 6.74
C LEU A 272 -7.29 42.88 5.37
N GLN A 273 -8.31 43.21 4.57
CA GLN A 273 -8.46 42.66 3.22
C GLN A 273 -7.31 43.07 2.29
N ASN A 274 -6.81 44.30 2.40
CA ASN A 274 -5.66 44.75 1.63
C ASN A 274 -4.38 44.04 2.07
N HIS A 275 -4.12 43.90 3.38
CA HIS A 275 -2.98 43.13 3.90
C HIS A 275 -3.00 41.66 3.44
N LEU A 276 -4.17 41.02 3.45
CA LEU A 276 -4.33 39.65 2.95
C LEU A 276 -3.97 39.56 1.46
N LYS A 277 -4.43 40.51 0.63
CA LYS A 277 -4.08 40.56 -0.80
C LYS A 277 -2.58 40.80 -1.01
N THR A 278 -1.93 41.64 -0.21
CA THR A 278 -0.48 41.89 -0.31
C THR A 278 0.32 40.62 0.01
N ILE A 279 -0.09 39.88 1.05
CA ILE A 279 0.54 38.60 1.41
C ILE A 279 0.27 37.54 0.33
N ALA A 280 -0.93 37.50 -0.25
CA ALA A 280 -1.23 36.61 -1.37
C ALA A 280 -0.32 36.86 -2.57
N SER A 281 -0.02 38.12 -2.89
CA SER A 281 0.91 38.47 -3.97
C SER A 281 2.37 38.15 -3.66
N SER A 282 2.83 38.29 -2.41
CA SER A 282 4.21 37.95 -2.04
C SER A 282 4.48 36.45 -2.03
N LEU A 283 3.44 35.62 -1.82
CA LEU A 283 3.53 34.16 -1.89
C LEU A 283 3.88 33.62 -3.29
N ASN A 284 3.77 34.43 -4.34
CA ASN A 284 4.21 34.03 -5.69
C ASN A 284 5.75 33.88 -5.77
N ASN A 285 6.51 34.58 -4.92
CA ASN A 285 7.97 34.50 -4.84
C ASN A 285 8.38 34.03 -3.44
N ILE A 286 8.31 32.71 -3.20
CA ILE A 286 8.59 32.08 -1.89
C ILE A 286 9.97 32.48 -1.31
N ASP A 287 10.97 32.69 -2.16
CA ASP A 287 12.31 33.08 -1.73
C ASP A 287 12.40 34.48 -1.10
N SER A 288 11.53 35.40 -1.51
CA SER A 288 11.53 36.79 -1.03
C SER A 288 10.94 37.00 0.37
N LEU A 289 10.31 35.96 0.94
CA LEU A 289 9.61 36.03 2.23
C LEU A 289 10.56 36.02 3.44
N ASN A 290 11.78 35.49 3.30
CA ASN A 290 12.76 35.45 4.39
C ASN A 290 13.41 36.82 4.65
N ASP A 291 13.46 37.68 3.64
CA ASP A 291 14.23 38.94 3.69
C ASP A 291 13.41 40.13 4.23
N ASN A 292 12.09 39.98 4.42
CA ASN A 292 11.19 41.07 4.86
C ASN A 292 10.27 40.67 6.02
N PRO A 293 10.76 40.66 7.28
CA PRO A 293 9.98 40.24 8.44
C PRO A 293 8.99 41.29 8.98
N LYS A 294 8.80 42.45 8.31
CA LYS A 294 8.01 43.58 8.84
C LYS A 294 6.68 43.79 8.14
N ILE A 295 5.79 42.80 8.19
CA ILE A 295 4.34 43.05 8.04
C ILE A 295 3.77 43.21 9.45
N ILE A 296 4.00 44.39 10.05
CA ILE A 296 3.42 44.74 11.36
C ILE A 296 1.92 44.86 11.15
N THR A 297 1.17 43.95 11.74
CA THR A 297 -0.31 43.94 11.69
C THR A 297 -0.84 43.80 13.10
N ASP A 298 -1.86 44.60 13.46
CA ASP A 298 -2.47 44.60 14.80
C ASP A 298 -3.26 43.31 15.11
N ASN A 299 -3.44 42.43 14.12
CA ASN A 299 -4.19 41.19 14.28
C ASN A 299 -3.25 40.03 14.69
N GLN A 300 -3.29 39.67 15.97
CA GLN A 300 -2.52 38.55 16.55
C GLN A 300 -2.69 37.21 15.82
N LYS A 301 -3.83 36.96 15.17
CA LYS A 301 -4.04 35.73 14.39
C LYS A 301 -3.34 35.78 13.04
N LEU A 302 -3.25 36.95 12.42
CA LEU A 302 -2.56 37.14 11.14
C LEU A 302 -1.04 37.05 11.33
N THR A 303 -0.50 37.65 12.40
CA THR A 303 0.92 37.51 12.75
C THR A 303 1.29 36.05 13.00
N LYS A 304 0.44 35.28 13.71
CA LYS A 304 0.64 33.84 13.91
C LYS A 304 0.70 33.06 12.59
N VAL A 305 -0.13 33.41 11.60
CA VAL A 305 -0.09 32.77 10.28
C VAL A 305 1.22 33.10 9.55
N ILE A 306 1.65 34.37 9.58
CA ILE A 306 2.89 34.81 8.93
C ILE A 306 4.11 34.12 9.56
N THR A 307 4.21 34.06 10.89
CA THR A 307 5.32 33.36 11.57
C THR A 307 5.35 31.89 11.18
N LYS A 308 4.19 31.22 11.16
CA LYS A 308 4.12 29.79 10.79
C LYS A 308 4.42 29.53 9.32
N LEU A 309 4.17 30.52 8.45
CA LEU A 309 4.54 30.44 7.05
C LEU A 309 6.06 30.54 6.87
N ILE A 310 6.72 31.42 7.63
CA ILE A 310 8.19 31.53 7.65
C ILE A 310 8.82 30.24 8.22
N ASP A 311 8.26 29.67 9.30
CA ASP A 311 8.67 28.37 9.85
C ASP A 311 8.61 27.26 8.80
N LEU A 312 7.56 27.25 7.96
CA LEU A 312 7.39 26.26 6.90
C LEU A 312 8.44 26.42 5.79
N VAL A 313 8.65 27.65 5.30
CA VAL A 313 9.63 27.93 4.24
C VAL A 313 11.05 27.63 4.69
N SER A 314 11.40 27.99 5.92
CA SER A 314 12.71 27.66 6.52
C SER A 314 12.90 26.16 6.69
N SER A 315 11.87 25.44 7.20
CA SER A 315 11.90 23.97 7.31
C SER A 315 12.07 23.28 5.96
N TYR A 316 11.43 23.82 4.91
CA TYR A 316 11.57 23.31 3.54
C TYR A 316 12.99 23.51 2.99
N LYS A 317 13.61 24.68 3.20
CA LYS A 317 15.00 24.94 2.79
C LYS A 317 16.00 24.05 3.52
N ASN A 318 15.70 23.68 4.75
CA ASN A 318 16.57 22.86 5.59
C ASN A 318 16.39 21.34 5.39
N LEU A 319 15.54 20.89 4.46
CA LEU A 319 15.27 19.45 4.27
C LEU A 319 16.52 18.63 3.93
N GLU A 320 17.45 19.18 3.15
CA GLU A 320 18.66 18.51 2.67
C GLU A 320 19.91 18.77 3.55
N LEU A 321 19.79 19.57 4.60
CA LEU A 321 20.90 19.87 5.52
C LEU A 321 21.02 18.79 6.61
N VAL A 322 22.24 18.33 6.90
CA VAL A 322 22.50 17.38 7.99
C VAL A 322 22.08 18.03 9.32
N SER A 323 21.18 17.37 10.05
CA SER A 323 20.59 17.93 11.26
C SER A 323 21.34 17.47 12.51
N ASN A 324 21.91 18.42 13.28
CA ASN A 324 22.50 18.16 14.59
C ASN A 324 21.48 18.27 15.75
N GLN A 325 20.18 18.45 15.45
CA GLN A 325 19.16 18.73 16.47
C GLN A 325 18.35 17.49 16.84
N ASN A 326 18.48 17.08 18.10
CA ASN A 326 17.58 16.16 18.80
C ASN A 326 16.25 16.85 19.16
N ASN A 327 15.57 17.47 18.19
CA ASN A 327 14.22 17.96 18.43
C ASN A 327 13.26 16.76 18.41
N ILE A 328 12.49 16.60 19.49
CA ILE A 328 11.49 15.54 19.63
C ILE A 328 10.46 15.75 18.51
N THR A 329 10.50 14.87 17.52
CA THR A 329 9.69 14.95 16.30
C THR A 329 8.81 13.69 16.20
N TYR A 330 7.54 13.88 15.85
CA TYR A 330 6.53 12.83 15.96
C TYR A 330 6.18 12.25 14.59
N SER A 331 6.29 10.93 14.47
CA SER A 331 5.68 10.18 13.36
C SER A 331 4.17 10.06 13.54
N PHE A 332 3.36 10.12 12.47
CA PHE A 332 1.91 10.00 12.63
C PHE A 332 1.50 8.62 13.17
N ILE A 333 0.80 8.64 14.30
CA ILE A 333 0.34 7.44 14.99
C ILE A 333 -0.83 6.82 14.23
N ARG A 334 -0.80 5.50 14.13
CA ARG A 334 -1.74 4.70 13.32
C ARG A 334 -3.14 4.75 13.92
N TYR A 335 -4.14 4.99 13.07
CA TYR A 335 -5.54 4.95 13.44
C TYR A 335 -6.19 3.65 13.00
N THR A 336 -6.74 2.93 13.96
CA THR A 336 -7.37 1.61 13.78
C THR A 336 -8.88 1.75 13.76
N ASN A 337 -9.55 1.26 12.71
CA ASN A 337 -11.00 1.16 12.70
C ASN A 337 -11.42 -0.30 12.98
N PRO A 338 -11.89 -0.64 14.19
CA PRO A 338 -12.21 -2.02 14.55
C PRO A 338 -13.28 -2.64 13.65
N ILE A 339 -14.22 -1.84 13.13
CA ILE A 339 -15.26 -2.34 12.22
C ILE A 339 -14.66 -2.78 10.89
N VAL A 340 -13.68 -2.03 10.36
CA VAL A 340 -12.97 -2.41 9.12
C VAL A 340 -12.25 -3.74 9.34
N THR A 341 -11.61 -3.91 10.49
CA THR A 341 -10.91 -5.16 10.83
C THR A 341 -11.87 -6.34 10.93
N LEU A 342 -13.04 -6.16 11.55
CA LEU A 342 -14.03 -7.22 11.75
C LEU A 342 -14.69 -7.65 10.43
N ILE A 343 -15.01 -6.70 9.55
CA ILE A 343 -15.57 -7.03 8.23
C ILE A 343 -14.51 -7.72 7.35
N ALA A 344 -13.26 -7.24 7.39
CA ALA A 344 -12.17 -7.84 6.60
C ALA A 344 -11.85 -9.28 7.06
N THR A 345 -11.81 -9.52 8.37
CA THR A 345 -11.63 -10.86 8.94
C THR A 345 -12.80 -11.77 8.61
N ALA A 346 -14.05 -11.32 8.82
CA ALA A 346 -15.23 -12.10 8.48
C ALA A 346 -15.24 -12.51 7.00
N ARG A 347 -14.94 -11.58 6.08
CA ARG A 347 -14.89 -11.83 4.63
C ARG A 347 -13.83 -12.86 4.24
N THR A 348 -12.61 -12.72 4.77
CA THR A 348 -11.50 -13.62 4.44
C THR A 348 -11.72 -15.03 4.97
N VAL A 349 -12.17 -15.15 6.22
CA VAL A 349 -12.49 -16.43 6.83
C VAL A 349 -13.68 -17.08 6.12
N SER A 350 -14.76 -16.32 5.84
CA SER A 350 -15.91 -16.88 5.10
C SER A 350 -15.50 -17.36 3.72
N LEU A 351 -14.65 -16.61 3.01
CA LEU A 351 -14.16 -17.00 1.70
C LEU A 351 -13.31 -18.27 1.78
N LEU A 352 -12.39 -18.35 2.73
CA LEU A 352 -11.55 -19.53 2.93
C LEU A 352 -12.41 -20.77 3.23
N LEU A 353 -13.41 -20.66 4.09
CA LEU A 353 -14.31 -21.77 4.43
C LEU A 353 -15.14 -22.23 3.22
N VAL A 354 -15.70 -21.30 2.44
CA VAL A 354 -16.48 -21.65 1.23
C VAL A 354 -15.59 -22.30 0.18
N MET A 355 -14.40 -21.75 -0.08
CA MET A 355 -13.46 -22.33 -1.05
C MET A 355 -12.93 -23.69 -0.58
N TYR A 356 -12.68 -23.85 0.72
CA TYR A 356 -12.33 -25.14 1.31
C TYR A 356 -13.43 -26.19 1.10
N TYR A 357 -14.68 -25.83 1.36
CA TYR A 357 -15.82 -26.72 1.14
C TYR A 357 -15.92 -27.18 -0.32
N ILE A 358 -15.78 -26.25 -1.28
CA ILE A 358 -15.77 -26.57 -2.71
C ILE A 358 -14.60 -27.53 -3.02
N TRP A 359 -13.41 -27.25 -2.50
CA TRP A 359 -12.22 -28.07 -2.74
C TRP A 359 -12.37 -29.51 -2.22
N VAL A 360 -12.92 -29.68 -1.02
CA VAL A 360 -13.22 -31.01 -0.44
C VAL A 360 -14.29 -31.74 -1.25
N SER A 361 -15.30 -31.03 -1.77
CA SER A 361 -16.34 -31.64 -2.63
C SER A 361 -15.81 -32.11 -3.99
N THR A 362 -14.64 -31.63 -4.41
CA THR A 362 -13.96 -32.02 -5.66
C THR A 362 -12.79 -32.98 -5.42
N ASP A 363 -12.95 -33.89 -4.45
CA ASP A 363 -11.96 -34.91 -4.04
C ASP A 363 -10.60 -34.36 -3.60
N GLY A 364 -10.50 -33.06 -3.29
CA GLY A 364 -9.27 -32.47 -2.75
C GLY A 364 -8.09 -32.41 -3.72
N ASN A 365 -8.33 -32.34 -5.04
CA ASN A 365 -7.25 -32.31 -6.03
C ASN A 365 -6.26 -31.14 -5.78
N SER A 366 -4.96 -31.42 -5.77
CA SER A 366 -3.90 -30.44 -5.52
C SER A 366 -3.84 -29.32 -6.58
N SER A 367 -4.27 -29.58 -7.81
CA SER A 367 -4.35 -28.57 -8.88
C SER A 367 -5.35 -27.45 -8.56
N LEU A 368 -6.33 -27.71 -7.70
CA LEU A 368 -7.37 -26.76 -7.32
C LEU A 368 -7.00 -25.86 -6.13
N LEU A 369 -5.82 -26.03 -5.53
CA LEU A 369 -5.40 -25.27 -4.35
C LEU A 369 -5.26 -23.75 -4.60
N MET A 370 -5.02 -23.34 -5.85
CA MET A 370 -4.94 -21.92 -6.20
C MET A 370 -6.27 -21.16 -6.01
N MET A 371 -7.40 -21.88 -6.02
CA MET A 371 -8.73 -21.35 -5.68
C MET A 371 -8.78 -20.84 -4.24
N ILE A 372 -7.98 -21.38 -3.33
CA ILE A 372 -7.92 -20.97 -1.92
C ILE A 372 -6.82 -19.94 -1.71
N ILE A 373 -5.60 -20.23 -2.21
CA ILE A 373 -4.39 -19.46 -1.90
C ILE A 373 -4.52 -18.02 -2.43
N LEU A 374 -4.81 -17.87 -3.72
CA LEU A 374 -4.76 -16.58 -4.42
C LEU A 374 -5.76 -15.54 -3.89
N PRO A 375 -7.06 -15.86 -3.72
CA PRO A 375 -8.01 -14.89 -3.19
C PRO A 375 -7.74 -14.51 -1.73
N CYS A 376 -7.18 -15.41 -0.91
CA CYS A 376 -6.77 -15.06 0.45
C CYS A 376 -5.70 -13.96 0.45
N VAL A 377 -4.69 -14.07 -0.43
CA VAL A 377 -3.65 -13.04 -0.60
C VAL A 377 -4.28 -11.71 -1.01
N LEU A 378 -5.06 -11.72 -2.09
CA LEU A 378 -5.63 -10.51 -2.67
C LEU A 378 -6.62 -9.84 -1.70
N SER A 379 -7.40 -10.62 -0.95
CA SER A 379 -8.34 -10.09 0.04
C SER A 379 -7.65 -9.25 1.11
N GLN A 380 -6.46 -9.67 1.56
CA GLN A 380 -5.70 -8.94 2.57
C GLN A 380 -4.94 -7.75 1.98
N LEU A 381 -4.36 -7.91 0.79
CA LEU A 381 -3.70 -6.80 0.08
C LEU A 381 -4.64 -5.63 -0.21
N PHE A 382 -5.92 -5.93 -0.48
CA PHE A 382 -6.92 -4.92 -0.82
C PHE A 382 -7.74 -4.38 0.36
N ILE A 383 -7.39 -4.70 1.63
CA ILE A 383 -8.08 -4.14 2.81
C ILE A 383 -8.05 -2.61 2.82
N SER A 384 -6.94 -2.02 2.39
CA SER A 384 -6.71 -0.56 2.40
C SER A 384 -6.85 0.08 1.02
N ALA A 385 -7.28 -0.68 0.00
CA ALA A 385 -7.48 -0.15 -1.34
C ALA A 385 -8.76 0.71 -1.41
N PRO A 386 -8.75 1.84 -2.14
CA PRO A 386 -9.90 2.73 -2.22
C PRO A 386 -11.12 2.04 -2.87
N ASN A 387 -10.91 1.32 -3.98
CA ASN A 387 -11.96 0.57 -4.71
C ASN A 387 -11.49 -0.88 -4.97
N PRO A 388 -11.64 -1.80 -4.00
CA PRO A 388 -11.12 -3.16 -4.11
C PRO A 388 -11.93 -4.01 -5.11
N THR A 389 -13.25 -3.81 -5.20
CA THR A 389 -14.12 -4.51 -6.14
C THR A 389 -13.66 -4.32 -7.59
N ASP A 390 -13.36 -3.08 -7.96
CA ASP A 390 -12.89 -2.74 -9.30
C ASP A 390 -11.47 -3.28 -9.53
N ALA A 391 -10.59 -3.21 -8.52
CA ALA A 391 -9.24 -3.74 -8.61
C ALA A 391 -9.25 -5.24 -8.90
N ILE A 392 -10.08 -6.01 -8.18
CA ILE A 392 -10.21 -7.46 -8.37
C ILE A 392 -10.87 -7.79 -9.70
N GLY A 393 -11.89 -7.03 -10.12
CA GLY A 393 -12.50 -7.21 -11.45
C GLY A 393 -11.47 -7.06 -12.57
N LYS A 394 -10.60 -6.05 -12.50
CA LYS A 394 -9.49 -5.85 -13.46
C LYS A 394 -8.46 -6.98 -13.40
N ASN A 395 -8.18 -7.48 -12.20
CA ASN A 395 -7.27 -8.60 -11.98
C ASN A 395 -7.78 -9.89 -12.65
N ILE A 396 -9.08 -10.19 -12.50
CA ILE A 396 -9.73 -11.34 -13.17
C ILE A 396 -9.61 -11.22 -14.69
N ILE A 397 -9.88 -10.03 -15.26
CA ILE A 397 -9.74 -9.80 -16.71
C ILE A 397 -8.31 -10.09 -17.18
N GLY A 398 -7.30 -9.65 -16.42
CA GLY A 398 -5.90 -9.97 -16.70
C GLY A 398 -5.62 -11.47 -16.70
N MET A 399 -6.11 -12.20 -15.69
CA MET A 399 -5.97 -13.66 -15.60
C MET A 399 -6.62 -14.37 -16.79
N THR A 400 -7.83 -13.95 -17.17
CA THR A 400 -8.53 -14.54 -18.33
C THR A 400 -7.73 -14.35 -19.63
N ILE A 401 -7.09 -13.20 -19.82
CA ILE A 401 -6.23 -12.94 -20.99
C ILE A 401 -4.96 -13.79 -20.98
N SER A 402 -4.46 -14.15 -19.80
CA SER A 402 -3.26 -14.99 -19.69
C SER A 402 -3.46 -16.43 -20.18
N ILE A 403 -4.69 -16.97 -20.12
CA ILE A 403 -5.00 -18.35 -20.52
C ILE A 403 -4.68 -18.62 -21.99
N PRO A 404 -5.26 -17.91 -22.99
CA PRO A 404 -4.99 -18.22 -24.39
C PRO A 404 -3.51 -18.02 -24.73
N ILE A 405 -2.85 -17.00 -24.17
CA ILE A 405 -1.43 -16.76 -24.40
C ILE A 405 -0.59 -17.91 -23.82
N SER A 406 -0.90 -18.37 -22.61
CA SER A 406 -0.19 -19.49 -21.98
C SER A 406 -0.38 -20.80 -22.76
N ILE A 407 -1.61 -21.13 -23.17
CA ILE A 407 -1.90 -22.39 -23.89
C ILE A 407 -1.32 -22.38 -25.30
N PHE A 408 -1.67 -21.38 -26.10
CA PHE A 408 -1.39 -21.40 -27.53
C PHE A 408 0.06 -21.00 -27.85
N ILE A 409 0.64 -20.12 -27.04
CA ILE A 409 1.98 -19.59 -27.30
C ILE A 409 2.98 -20.25 -26.35
N THR A 410 2.82 -20.07 -25.05
CA THR A 410 3.90 -20.37 -24.10
C THR A 410 4.12 -21.86 -23.91
N LEU A 411 3.10 -22.64 -23.50
CA LEU A 411 3.24 -24.08 -23.25
C LEU A 411 3.67 -24.84 -24.50
N ASN A 412 3.15 -24.44 -25.67
CA ASN A 412 3.55 -25.03 -26.95
C ASN A 412 5.03 -24.75 -27.27
N LEU A 413 5.47 -23.49 -27.23
CA LEU A 413 6.88 -23.15 -27.43
C LEU A 413 7.80 -23.83 -26.40
N LEU A 414 7.36 -23.89 -25.14
CA LEU A 414 8.16 -24.45 -24.06
C LEU A 414 8.30 -25.98 -24.17
N SER A 415 7.27 -26.66 -24.70
CA SER A 415 7.34 -28.10 -25.02
C SER A 415 8.34 -28.44 -26.13
N GLN A 416 8.66 -27.48 -26.99
CA GLN A 416 9.69 -27.61 -28.03
C GLN A 416 11.09 -27.23 -27.51
N ALA A 417 11.14 -26.45 -26.43
CA ALA A 417 12.35 -25.88 -25.83
C ALA A 417 12.95 -26.77 -24.72
N VAL A 418 12.48 -27.99 -24.55
CA VAL A 418 12.84 -28.86 -23.41
C VAL A 418 14.34 -29.11 -23.40
N GLY A 419 14.97 -28.88 -22.24
CA GLY A 419 16.41 -29.05 -22.03
C GLY A 419 17.25 -27.80 -22.25
N TYR A 420 16.71 -26.75 -22.90
CA TYR A 420 17.43 -25.48 -23.10
C TYR A 420 16.95 -24.43 -22.10
N PHE A 421 17.74 -24.23 -21.06
CA PHE A 421 17.41 -23.30 -19.99
C PHE A 421 17.34 -21.84 -20.45
N GLU A 422 18.25 -21.41 -21.33
CA GLU A 422 18.25 -20.04 -21.86
C GLU A 422 16.98 -19.77 -22.68
N LEU A 423 16.51 -20.76 -23.44
CA LEU A 423 15.31 -20.62 -24.28
C LEU A 423 14.04 -20.52 -23.42
N LEU A 424 13.97 -21.27 -22.31
CA LEU A 424 12.88 -21.15 -21.33
C LEU A 424 12.80 -19.74 -20.77
N ILE A 425 13.92 -19.18 -20.33
CA ILE A 425 13.98 -17.81 -19.78
C ILE A 425 13.57 -16.80 -20.85
N LEU A 426 14.04 -16.97 -22.09
CA LEU A 426 13.73 -16.08 -23.20
C LEU A 426 12.21 -16.07 -23.52
N ILE A 427 11.58 -17.24 -23.63
CA ILE A 427 10.15 -17.37 -23.91
C ILE A 427 9.33 -16.70 -22.80
N LEU A 428 9.65 -16.98 -21.53
CA LEU A 428 8.95 -16.38 -20.39
C LEU A 428 9.12 -14.86 -20.38
N LEU A 429 10.34 -14.37 -20.63
CA LEU A 429 10.63 -12.93 -20.64
C LEU A 429 9.86 -12.19 -21.73
N ILE A 430 9.81 -12.74 -22.95
CA ILE A 430 9.09 -12.13 -24.08
C ILE A 430 7.61 -11.95 -23.73
N VAL A 431 6.98 -12.98 -23.15
CA VAL A 431 5.56 -12.92 -22.78
C VAL A 431 5.31 -11.99 -21.60
N LEU A 432 6.23 -11.96 -20.62
CA LEU A 432 6.11 -11.15 -19.41
C LEU A 432 6.48 -9.67 -19.61
N LEU A 433 7.13 -9.31 -20.71
CA LEU A 433 7.57 -7.93 -20.97
C LEU A 433 6.40 -6.93 -20.93
N ILE A 434 5.30 -7.20 -21.65
CA ILE A 434 4.13 -6.31 -21.71
C ILE A 434 3.48 -6.12 -20.32
N PRO A 435 3.21 -7.19 -19.55
CA PRO A 435 2.77 -7.06 -18.17
C PRO A 435 3.73 -6.22 -17.31
N ILE A 436 5.03 -6.47 -17.36
CA ILE A 436 6.00 -5.73 -16.54
C ILE A 436 5.96 -4.22 -16.87
N VAL A 437 5.91 -3.87 -18.17
CA VAL A 437 5.79 -2.47 -18.62
C VAL A 437 4.51 -1.81 -18.10
N THR A 438 3.38 -2.52 -18.17
CA THR A 438 2.07 -2.00 -17.78
C THR A 438 1.83 -2.00 -16.27
N LEU A 439 2.69 -2.69 -15.50
CA LEU A 439 2.62 -2.74 -14.02
C LEU A 439 2.90 -1.37 -13.38
N ASN A 440 3.73 -0.56 -14.03
CA ASN A 440 4.13 0.77 -13.53
C ASN A 440 3.11 1.86 -13.82
N ILE A 441 2.06 1.56 -14.60
CA ILE A 441 1.02 2.52 -14.99
C ILE A 441 -0.19 2.32 -14.06
N PRO A 442 -0.54 3.28 -13.17
CA PRO A 442 -1.57 3.07 -12.15
C PRO A 442 -2.94 2.62 -12.69
N LYS A 443 -3.30 3.05 -13.90
CA LYS A 443 -4.57 2.67 -14.54
C LYS A 443 -4.60 1.21 -15.01
N LEU A 444 -3.45 0.68 -15.45
CA LEU A 444 -3.29 -0.67 -16.02
C LEU A 444 -2.70 -1.68 -15.03
N GLN A 445 -2.11 -1.22 -13.93
CA GLN A 445 -1.41 -2.01 -12.92
C GLN A 445 -2.14 -3.28 -12.49
N MET A 446 -3.45 -3.19 -12.20
CA MET A 446 -4.22 -4.35 -11.72
C MET A 446 -4.51 -5.39 -12.81
N TYR A 447 -4.61 -4.96 -14.09
CA TYR A 447 -4.72 -5.90 -15.22
C TYR A 447 -3.40 -6.65 -15.40
N SER A 448 -2.28 -5.93 -15.35
CA SER A 448 -0.94 -6.52 -15.42
C SER A 448 -0.70 -7.54 -14.31
N LEU A 449 -0.99 -7.16 -13.06
CA LEU A 449 -0.84 -8.04 -11.90
C LEU A 449 -1.69 -9.31 -12.05
N GLY A 450 -2.92 -9.17 -12.58
CA GLY A 450 -3.78 -10.30 -12.89
C GLY A 450 -3.21 -11.22 -13.96
N PHE A 451 -2.76 -10.65 -15.09
CA PHE A 451 -2.11 -11.41 -16.15
C PHE A 451 -0.91 -12.18 -15.63
N TYR A 452 -0.03 -11.50 -14.88
CA TYR A 452 1.17 -12.11 -14.34
C TYR A 452 0.85 -13.27 -13.40
N LEU A 453 -0.03 -13.06 -12.41
CA LEU A 453 -0.38 -14.10 -11.45
C LEU A 453 -1.07 -15.29 -12.12
N GLY A 454 -1.97 -15.03 -13.09
CA GLY A 454 -2.61 -16.09 -13.88
C GLY A 454 -1.59 -16.88 -14.72
N PHE A 455 -0.73 -16.17 -15.46
CA PHE A 455 0.31 -16.76 -16.31
C PHE A 455 1.28 -17.64 -15.51
N VAL A 456 1.85 -17.11 -14.43
CA VAL A 456 2.85 -17.85 -13.63
C VAL A 456 2.22 -19.02 -12.88
N SER A 457 0.98 -18.87 -12.40
CA SER A 457 0.25 -19.97 -11.75
C SER A 457 -0.09 -21.09 -12.73
N MET A 458 -0.34 -20.74 -14.00
CA MET A 458 -0.67 -21.70 -15.05
C MET A 458 0.56 -22.41 -15.61
N VAL A 459 1.63 -21.66 -15.92
CA VAL A 459 2.84 -22.22 -16.55
C VAL A 459 3.71 -22.98 -15.55
N GLN A 460 3.69 -22.59 -14.27
CA GLN A 460 4.48 -23.19 -13.17
C GLN A 460 5.93 -23.53 -13.55
N PRO A 461 6.77 -22.51 -13.85
CA PRO A 461 8.18 -22.73 -14.12
C PRO A 461 8.85 -23.52 -12.99
N SER A 462 9.43 -24.67 -13.35
CA SER A 462 10.07 -25.62 -12.45
C SER A 462 11.14 -26.41 -13.19
N ASN A 463 12.05 -27.08 -12.47
CA ASN A 463 13.10 -27.89 -13.09
C ASN A 463 12.53 -29.10 -13.84
N HIS A 464 11.35 -29.57 -13.42
CA HIS A 464 10.63 -30.66 -14.05
C HIS A 464 9.24 -30.18 -14.49
N MET A 465 9.19 -29.52 -15.64
CA MET A 465 7.93 -28.99 -16.17
C MET A 465 7.06 -30.09 -16.79
N SER A 466 5.79 -30.12 -16.37
CA SER A 466 4.73 -30.86 -17.06
C SER A 466 4.03 -29.96 -18.08
N PHE A 467 4.05 -30.31 -19.36
CA PHE A 467 3.38 -29.54 -20.42
C PHE A 467 1.93 -29.99 -20.66
N GLU A 468 1.33 -30.65 -19.68
CA GLU A 468 -0.05 -31.11 -19.81
C GLU A 468 -1.02 -29.92 -19.74
N ILE A 469 -1.76 -29.73 -20.83
CA ILE A 469 -2.69 -28.61 -20.98
C ILE A 469 -3.84 -28.75 -19.97
N THR A 470 -4.31 -29.97 -19.71
CA THR A 470 -5.45 -30.23 -18.82
C THR A 470 -5.18 -29.77 -17.38
N SER A 471 -4.04 -30.15 -16.81
CA SER A 471 -3.67 -29.77 -15.43
C SER A 471 -3.41 -28.27 -15.33
N SER A 472 -2.65 -27.71 -16.28
CA SER A 472 -2.36 -26.27 -16.36
C SER A 472 -3.65 -25.43 -16.48
N PHE A 473 -4.58 -25.86 -17.34
CA PHE A 473 -5.87 -25.20 -17.51
C PHE A 473 -6.75 -25.31 -16.26
N THR A 474 -6.72 -26.46 -15.59
CA THR A 474 -7.43 -26.66 -14.31
C THR A 474 -6.94 -25.70 -13.24
N ILE A 475 -5.62 -25.51 -13.11
CA ILE A 475 -5.01 -24.53 -12.19
C ILE A 475 -5.44 -23.10 -12.55
N ALA A 476 -5.44 -22.75 -13.84
CA ALA A 476 -5.85 -21.44 -14.30
C ALA A 476 -7.33 -21.16 -13.98
N MET A 477 -8.23 -22.10 -14.27
CA MET A 477 -9.65 -21.99 -13.94
C MET A 477 -9.88 -21.94 -12.43
N SER A 478 -9.16 -22.74 -11.65
CA SER A 478 -9.16 -22.71 -10.19
C SER A 478 -8.82 -21.31 -9.66
N SER A 479 -7.77 -20.68 -10.19
CA SER A 479 -7.37 -19.32 -9.80
C SER A 479 -8.45 -18.26 -10.10
N ILE A 480 -9.13 -18.39 -11.26
CA ILE A 480 -10.23 -17.49 -11.66
C ILE A 480 -11.46 -17.71 -10.76
N VAL A 481 -11.82 -18.96 -10.45
CA VAL A 481 -12.94 -19.28 -9.55
C VAL A 481 -12.68 -18.69 -8.16
N GLY A 482 -11.46 -18.82 -7.63
CA GLY A 482 -11.08 -18.21 -6.35
C GLY A 482 -11.22 -16.68 -6.38
N CYS A 483 -10.68 -16.03 -7.42
CA CYS A 483 -10.76 -14.57 -7.56
C CYS A 483 -12.18 -14.05 -7.81
N THR A 484 -13.02 -14.78 -8.54
CA THR A 484 -14.43 -14.43 -8.74
C THR A 484 -15.23 -14.60 -7.44
N GLY A 485 -14.96 -15.64 -6.65
CA GLY A 485 -15.46 -15.77 -5.28
C GLY A 485 -15.08 -14.59 -4.40
N LEU A 486 -13.83 -14.11 -4.50
CA LEU A 486 -13.39 -12.90 -3.81
C LEU A 486 -14.13 -11.64 -4.27
N TRP A 487 -14.29 -11.47 -5.59
CA TRP A 487 -15.04 -10.35 -6.15
C TRP A 487 -16.48 -10.31 -5.64
N LEU A 488 -17.15 -11.47 -5.59
CA LEU A 488 -18.48 -11.61 -5.00
C LEU A 488 -18.46 -11.30 -3.49
N ALA A 489 -17.46 -11.77 -2.75
CA ALA A 489 -17.33 -11.51 -1.33
C ALA A 489 -17.18 -10.01 -1.02
N PHE A 490 -16.44 -9.24 -1.83
CA PHE A 490 -16.37 -7.79 -1.71
C PHE A 490 -17.66 -7.07 -2.10
N LYS A 491 -18.48 -7.66 -2.98
CA LYS A 491 -19.78 -7.12 -3.36
C LYS A 491 -20.86 -7.39 -2.28
N LEU A 492 -20.81 -8.56 -1.65
CA LEU A 492 -21.72 -8.97 -0.57
C LEU A 492 -21.37 -8.30 0.77
N PHE A 493 -20.07 -8.23 1.09
CA PHE A 493 -19.52 -7.53 2.25
C PHE A 493 -18.73 -6.29 1.79
N PRO A 494 -19.40 -5.20 1.39
CA PRO A 494 -18.72 -3.98 0.99
C PRO A 494 -17.87 -3.45 2.15
N LEU A 495 -16.82 -2.69 1.81
CA LEU A 495 -16.06 -1.88 2.77
C LEU A 495 -17.03 -1.12 3.68
N THR A 496 -16.69 -1.03 4.97
CA THR A 496 -17.54 -0.48 6.05
C THR A 496 -18.44 0.67 5.56
N PRO A 497 -19.72 0.71 5.95
CA PRO A 497 -20.60 1.81 5.60
C PRO A 497 -19.93 3.13 6.00
N TYR A 498 -19.79 4.06 5.04
CA TYR A 498 -19.08 5.33 5.23
C TYR A 498 -19.54 6.07 6.50
N THR A 499 -20.81 5.95 6.85
CA THR A 499 -21.40 6.56 8.05
C THR A 499 -20.86 5.97 9.35
N LEU A 500 -20.65 4.66 9.42
CA LEU A 500 -20.15 3.96 10.60
C LEU A 500 -18.67 4.25 10.82
N SER A 501 -17.85 4.16 9.76
CA SER A 501 -16.42 4.45 9.83
C SER A 501 -16.16 5.91 10.25
N ARG A 502 -16.96 6.85 9.74
CA ARG A 502 -16.91 8.27 10.13
C ARG A 502 -17.28 8.47 11.61
N LYS A 503 -18.39 7.89 12.07
CA LYS A 503 -18.82 8.01 13.48
C LYS A 503 -17.81 7.41 14.46
N VAL A 504 -17.18 6.29 14.12
CA VAL A 504 -16.12 5.68 14.95
C VAL A 504 -14.90 6.59 15.01
N ALA A 505 -14.51 7.21 13.89
CA ALA A 505 -13.40 8.18 13.87
C ALA A 505 -13.68 9.37 14.80
N ILE A 506 -14.88 9.96 14.73
CA ILE A 506 -15.27 11.06 15.61
C ILE A 506 -15.31 10.63 17.07
N LYS A 507 -15.90 9.46 17.37
CA LYS A 507 -15.92 8.92 18.74
C LYS A 507 -14.51 8.70 19.28
N SER A 508 -13.57 8.30 18.42
CA SER A 508 -12.16 8.16 18.79
C SER A 508 -11.47 9.52 19.03
N ILE A 509 -11.83 10.56 18.27
CA ILE A 509 -11.34 11.94 18.52
C ILE A 509 -11.89 12.44 19.85
N ILE A 510 -13.19 12.26 20.11
CA ILE A 510 -13.82 12.64 21.39
C ILE A 510 -13.13 11.92 22.56
N LYS A 511 -12.94 10.60 22.46
CA LYS A 511 -12.27 9.83 23.52
C LYS A 511 -10.86 10.35 23.80
N ASP A 512 -10.09 10.66 22.76
CA ASP A 512 -8.72 11.16 22.92
C ASP A 512 -8.70 12.59 23.46
N THR A 513 -9.64 13.46 23.07
CA THR A 513 -9.77 14.79 23.70
C THR A 513 -10.11 14.70 25.18
N GLN A 514 -10.91 13.72 25.60
CA GLN A 514 -11.22 13.49 27.02
C GLN A 514 -10.00 12.98 27.78
N LYS A 515 -9.24 12.06 27.19
CA LYS A 515 -7.98 11.57 27.78
C LYS A 515 -6.91 12.65 27.90
N LEU A 516 -6.80 13.53 26.92
CA LEU A 516 -5.93 14.70 26.96
C LEU A 516 -6.30 15.63 28.14
N LYS A 517 -7.60 15.92 28.30
CA LYS A 517 -8.10 16.71 29.44
C LYS A 517 -7.81 16.07 30.80
N LYS A 518 -7.80 14.74 30.87
CA LYS A 518 -7.44 13.96 32.08
C LYS A 518 -5.92 13.78 32.26
N HIS A 519 -5.10 14.31 31.35
CA HIS A 519 -3.64 14.13 31.33
C HIS A 519 -3.18 12.66 31.26
N GLU A 520 -4.04 11.75 30.77
CA GLU A 520 -3.69 10.34 30.54
C GLU A 520 -2.81 10.16 29.28
N ILE A 521 -2.84 11.14 28.38
CA ILE A 521 -2.15 11.13 27.10
C ILE A 521 -1.41 12.46 26.94
N SER A 522 -0.18 12.40 26.41
CA SER A 522 0.60 13.59 26.11
C SER A 522 0.02 14.37 24.92
N LYS A 523 0.22 15.69 24.89
CA LYS A 523 -0.28 16.55 23.81
C LYS A 523 0.21 16.10 22.44
N GLU A 524 1.39 15.51 22.42
CA GLU A 524 2.09 15.17 21.20
C GLU A 524 1.63 13.84 20.63
N TYR A 525 1.34 12.87 21.50
CA TYR A 525 0.62 11.65 21.11
C TYR A 525 -0.74 11.99 20.50
N TYR A 526 -1.46 12.95 21.09
CA TYR A 526 -2.75 13.40 20.58
C TYR A 526 -2.62 13.95 19.16
N GLN A 527 -1.72 14.92 18.92
CA GLN A 527 -1.50 15.52 17.59
C GLN A 527 -1.09 14.48 16.54
N ALA A 528 -0.17 13.57 16.89
CA ALA A 528 0.31 12.54 15.98
C ALA A 528 -0.80 11.55 15.56
N SER A 529 -1.75 11.25 16.45
CA SER A 529 -2.88 10.35 16.14
C SER A 529 -4.03 11.05 15.39
N LEU A 530 -4.14 12.37 15.52
CA LEU A 530 -5.31 13.14 15.08
C LEU A 530 -5.42 13.22 13.56
N ILE A 531 -4.30 13.38 12.86
CA ILE A 531 -4.28 13.62 11.40
C ILE A 531 -4.85 12.43 10.63
N LYS A 532 -4.44 11.21 10.97
CA LYS A 532 -4.96 9.98 10.33
C LYS A 532 -6.45 9.76 10.65
N LYS A 533 -6.93 10.21 11.83
CA LYS A 533 -8.36 10.21 12.19
C LYS A 533 -9.16 11.22 11.38
N ILE A 534 -8.66 12.45 11.24
CA ILE A 534 -9.26 13.51 10.42
C ILE A 534 -9.38 13.02 8.97
N LEU A 535 -8.31 12.45 8.41
CA LEU A 535 -8.31 11.89 7.07
C LEU A 535 -9.31 10.74 6.91
N SER A 536 -9.49 9.91 7.95
CA SER A 536 -10.56 8.91 7.99
C SER A 536 -11.96 9.52 7.99
N VAL A 537 -12.17 10.71 8.57
CA VAL A 537 -13.46 11.42 8.50
C VAL A 537 -13.68 11.94 7.08
N TYR A 538 -12.66 12.53 6.46
CA TYR A 538 -12.70 13.01 5.07
C TYR A 538 -13.01 11.91 4.06
N ARG A 539 -12.26 10.80 4.11
CA ARG A 539 -12.41 9.67 3.19
C ARG A 539 -13.80 9.05 3.20
N ASN A 540 -14.52 9.18 4.31
CA ASN A 540 -15.85 8.61 4.50
C ASN A 540 -16.97 9.68 4.50
N ARG A 541 -16.75 10.81 3.82
CA ARG A 541 -17.78 11.84 3.67
C ARG A 541 -18.88 11.40 2.70
N LYS A 542 -20.09 11.88 2.94
CA LYS A 542 -21.20 11.94 1.98
C LYS A 542 -21.56 13.40 1.74
N ASP A 543 -22.22 13.71 0.63
CA ASP A 543 -22.73 15.05 0.31
C ASP A 543 -23.96 15.43 1.17
N ASP A 544 -23.82 15.26 2.49
CA ASP A 544 -24.83 15.53 3.51
C ASP A 544 -24.28 16.55 4.51
N GLN A 545 -25.12 17.46 5.01
CA GLN A 545 -24.74 18.45 6.04
C GLN A 545 -24.14 17.83 7.32
N SER A 546 -24.52 16.59 7.65
CA SER A 546 -23.94 15.87 8.80
C SER A 546 -22.44 15.62 8.64
N SER A 547 -22.00 15.29 7.42
CA SER A 547 -20.59 15.05 7.10
C SER A 547 -19.77 16.32 7.26
N GLU A 548 -20.33 17.47 6.88
CA GLU A 548 -19.63 18.75 7.02
C GLU A 548 -19.44 19.17 8.47
N LYS A 549 -20.48 18.98 9.31
CA LYS A 549 -20.39 19.21 10.76
C LYS A 549 -19.32 18.32 11.40
N ASP A 550 -19.29 17.05 11.01
CA ASP A 550 -18.32 16.07 11.47
C ASP A 550 -16.87 16.45 11.09
N ILE A 551 -16.66 16.90 9.85
CA ILE A 551 -15.36 17.40 9.35
C ILE A 551 -14.97 18.67 10.10
N GLU A 552 -15.90 19.60 10.31
CA GLU A 552 -15.64 20.83 11.03
C GLU A 552 -15.24 20.55 12.49
N PHE A 553 -15.93 19.64 13.17
CA PHE A 553 -15.55 19.19 14.51
C PHE A 553 -14.13 18.59 14.51
N ALA A 554 -13.82 17.75 13.52
CA ALA A 554 -12.50 17.14 13.39
C ALA A 554 -11.39 18.19 13.16
N LEU A 555 -11.62 19.21 12.33
CA LEU A 555 -10.66 20.31 12.15
C LEU A 555 -10.52 21.20 13.40
N GLN A 556 -11.61 21.49 14.10
CA GLN A 556 -11.56 22.22 15.38
C GLN A 556 -10.80 21.44 16.46
N SER A 557 -10.71 20.11 16.34
CA SER A 557 -9.94 19.31 17.29
C SER A 557 -8.43 19.50 17.15
N LEU A 558 -7.93 20.08 16.03
CA LEU A 558 -6.55 20.54 15.89
C LEU A 558 -6.29 21.77 16.76
N THR A 559 -7.21 22.75 16.75
CA THR A 559 -7.04 24.03 17.46
C THR A 559 -7.19 23.92 18.98
N LYS A 560 -7.90 22.90 19.47
CA LYS A 560 -8.13 22.64 20.91
C LYS A 560 -6.93 22.05 21.65
N CYS A 561 -5.76 22.00 21.02
CA CYS A 561 -4.52 21.55 21.67
C CYS A 561 -3.92 22.60 22.63
N TYR A 562 -4.53 23.77 22.79
CA TYR A 562 -4.05 24.87 23.62
C TYR A 562 -5.05 25.25 24.71
#